data_AF-A0AAV6ZG38-F1
#
_entry.id   AF-A0AAV6ZG38-F1
#
_cell.length_a   1.000
_cell.length_b   1.000
_cell.length_c   1.000
_cell.angle_alpha   90.00
_cell.angle_beta   90.00
_cell.angle_gamma   90.00
#
_symmetry.space_group_name_H-M   'P 1'
#
loop_
_entity.id
_entity.type
_entity.pdbx_description
1 polymer ?
#
loop_
_entity_poly.entity_id
_entity_poly.type
_entity_poly.pdbx_seq_one_letter_code
_entity_poly.pdbx_strand_id
1 'polypeptide(L)'
;MKGYKAGLCRGPGMYRQGPIIIGAAKDHGRCSPRARTLSAVDLNTRNFIVPTHKGEMAGTESRLVSLPLSRIRLIMKSSPDVSCINPDALIITAKATELFVKYLASYSYKHGTGKESNTLTYDDLSSTAEESDTFQFLSGR
;
A
#
# COMPACT_ATOMS: atom_id res chain seq x y z
N MET A 1 23.06 28.70 43.38
CA MET A 1 23.61 27.55 44.14
C MET A 1 22.49 26.56 44.41
N LYS A 2 22.71 25.31 43.98
CA LYS A 2 22.16 24.01 44.42
C LYS A 2 20.63 23.86 44.62
N GLY A 3 20.05 22.97 43.83
CA GLY A 3 18.64 22.59 43.87
C GLY A 3 18.26 21.56 44.92
N TYR A 4 16.99 21.14 44.84
CA TYR A 4 16.41 20.04 45.61
C TYR A 4 15.34 19.37 44.74
N LYS A 5 15.53 18.07 44.48
CA LYS A 5 14.51 17.14 44.00
C LYS A 5 13.75 16.58 45.22
N ALA A 6 12.43 16.58 45.17
CA ALA A 6 11.52 15.63 45.83
C ALA A 6 10.11 15.94 45.31
N GLY A 7 9.20 15.02 45.03
CA GLY A 7 9.19 13.58 45.18
C GLY A 7 8.01 13.01 44.37
N LEU A 8 8.06 11.70 44.13
CA LEU A 8 6.99 10.88 43.57
C LEU A 8 5.65 11.15 44.26
N CYS A 9 4.56 11.21 43.50
CA CYS A 9 3.33 10.52 43.87
C CYS A 9 2.62 9.99 42.62
N ARG A 10 2.24 8.72 42.74
CA ARG A 10 1.59 7.84 41.77
C ARG A 10 0.25 8.42 41.30
N GLY A 11 -0.18 8.08 40.09
CA GLY A 11 -1.59 8.24 39.67
C GLY A 11 -2.53 7.33 40.46
N PRO A 12 -3.76 7.02 40.01
CA PRO A 12 -4.49 7.52 38.85
C PRO A 12 -5.89 8.07 39.21
N GLY A 13 -6.58 8.62 38.20
CA GLY A 13 -8.04 8.60 38.17
C GLY A 13 -8.72 9.92 38.51
N MET A 14 -9.48 10.43 37.55
CA MET A 14 -10.93 10.63 37.69
C MET A 14 -11.44 11.28 36.41
N TYR A 15 -12.17 10.50 35.61
CA TYR A 15 -13.24 11.06 34.81
C TYR A 15 -14.25 11.68 35.77
N ARG A 16 -14.58 12.97 35.61
CA ARG A 16 -15.94 13.49 35.82
C ARG A 16 -16.17 14.83 35.13
N GLN A 17 -17.09 14.76 34.17
CA GLN A 17 -18.13 15.73 33.80
C GLN A 17 -18.02 17.19 34.30
N GLY A 18 -17.87 18.10 33.35
CA GLY A 18 -18.17 19.53 33.43
C GLY A 18 -18.25 20.12 32.01
N PRO A 19 -19.02 21.21 31.78
CA PRO A 19 -19.34 21.70 30.45
C PRO A 19 -18.09 22.21 29.72
N ILE A 20 -17.83 21.73 28.50
CA ILE A 20 -16.79 22.30 27.65
C ILE A 20 -17.34 23.62 27.08
N ILE A 21 -16.93 24.72 27.69
CA ILE A 21 -17.09 26.08 27.16
C ILE A 21 -16.31 26.18 25.85
N ILE A 22 -16.99 26.68 24.80
CA ILE A 22 -16.39 27.03 23.51
C ILE A 22 -15.50 28.26 23.73
N GLY A 23 -14.22 28.02 24.00
CA GLY A 23 -13.17 29.03 24.01
C GLY A 23 -12.40 28.98 22.70
N ALA A 24 -12.56 30.02 21.88
CA ALA A 24 -11.81 30.21 20.64
C ALA A 24 -10.31 30.41 20.95
N ALA A 25 -9.52 29.36 20.77
CA ALA A 25 -8.06 29.45 20.73
C ALA A 25 -7.63 29.95 19.36
N LYS A 26 -7.34 31.24 19.28
CA LYS A 26 -6.64 31.88 18.18
C LYS A 26 -5.16 31.84 18.53
N ASP A 27 -4.41 30.94 17.90
CA ASP A 27 -3.00 31.22 17.69
C ASP A 27 -2.44 30.63 16.39
N HIS A 28 -1.60 31.46 15.80
CA HIS A 28 -1.11 31.39 14.45
C HIS A 28 -0.01 30.32 14.32
N GLY A 29 -0.22 29.33 13.44
CA GLY A 29 0.81 28.34 13.16
C GLY A 29 0.34 27.41 12.06
N ARG A 30 0.74 27.72 10.84
CA ARG A 30 0.32 27.08 9.59
C ARG A 30 0.77 25.62 9.52
N CYS A 31 0.04 24.69 10.15
CA CYS A 31 0.16 23.26 9.85
C CYS A 31 -0.60 22.98 8.56
N SER A 32 0.09 23.19 7.44
CA SER A 32 -0.31 22.63 6.16
C SER A 32 -0.55 21.11 6.33
N PRO A 33 -1.70 20.57 5.92
CA PRO A 33 -1.76 19.16 5.60
C PRO A 33 -0.76 19.01 4.47
N ARG A 34 0.38 18.40 4.77
CA ARG A 34 1.26 17.89 3.73
C ARG A 34 0.45 16.77 3.08
N ALA A 35 -0.45 17.15 2.17
CA ALA A 35 -0.82 16.37 1.02
C ALA A 35 0.53 15.88 0.51
N ARG A 36 0.78 14.60 0.75
CA ARG A 36 1.91 13.93 0.16
C ARG A 36 1.51 13.83 -1.30
N THR A 37 1.72 14.93 -2.04
CA THR A 37 1.85 14.90 -3.48
C THR A 37 2.90 13.83 -3.71
N LEU A 38 2.44 12.67 -4.16
CA LEU A 38 3.32 11.65 -4.71
C LEU A 38 3.88 12.31 -5.95
N SER A 39 5.01 13.01 -5.80
CA SER A 39 5.78 13.47 -6.92
C SER A 39 6.08 12.24 -7.75
N ALA A 40 5.55 12.22 -8.96
CA ALA A 40 5.88 11.25 -9.97
C ALA A 40 7.40 11.22 -10.10
N VAL A 41 8.05 10.19 -9.55
CA VAL A 41 9.36 9.62 -9.90
C VAL A 41 9.88 8.81 -8.71
N ASP A 42 9.47 7.54 -8.65
CA ASP A 42 10.42 6.48 -8.31
C ASP A 42 10.10 5.26 -9.18
N LEU A 43 10.05 5.50 -10.50
CA LEU A 43 9.98 4.49 -11.55
C LEU A 43 11.41 4.05 -11.93
N ASN A 44 12.23 3.69 -10.95
CA ASN A 44 13.48 3.01 -11.26
C ASN A 44 13.21 1.54 -11.61
N THR A 45 12.84 1.30 -12.86
CA THR A 45 12.61 -0.02 -13.49
C THR A 45 13.90 -0.83 -13.67
N ARG A 46 15.05 -0.38 -13.15
CA ARG A 46 16.34 -1.07 -13.32
C ARG A 46 16.70 -1.94 -12.13
N ASN A 47 15.93 -3.00 -11.91
CA ASN A 47 16.46 -4.29 -11.47
C ASN A 47 15.38 -5.38 -11.62
N PHE A 48 15.04 -5.68 -12.88
CA PHE A 48 14.18 -6.82 -13.21
C PHE A 48 15.01 -8.11 -13.20
N ILE A 49 15.53 -8.46 -12.02
CA ILE A 49 16.01 -9.81 -11.74
C ILE A 49 14.97 -10.40 -10.81
N VAL A 50 14.17 -11.34 -11.33
CA VAL A 50 13.47 -12.28 -10.46
C VAL A 50 14.57 -13.02 -9.71
N PRO A 51 14.70 -12.86 -8.39
CA PRO A 51 15.70 -13.61 -7.65
C PRO A 51 15.28 -15.08 -7.73
N THR A 52 15.94 -15.86 -8.60
CA THR A 52 15.85 -17.32 -8.59
C THR A 52 16.60 -17.81 -7.35
N HIS A 53 15.95 -17.75 -6.19
CA HIS A 53 16.53 -18.30 -4.97
C HIS A 53 16.32 -19.81 -4.97
N LYS A 54 17.39 -20.57 -5.21
CA LYS A 54 17.48 -21.96 -4.75
C LYS A 54 17.69 -21.93 -3.23
N GLY A 55 16.81 -22.57 -2.47
CA GLY A 55 17.06 -22.91 -1.07
C GLY A 55 16.22 -22.14 -0.04
N GLU A 56 15.24 -22.86 0.52
CA GLU A 56 14.78 -22.93 1.91
C GLU A 56 15.05 -21.74 2.84
N MET A 57 13.98 -21.15 3.41
CA MET A 57 13.97 -20.60 4.78
C MET A 57 12.53 -20.34 5.28
N ALA A 58 12.02 -21.24 6.09
CA ALA A 58 10.85 -20.99 6.94
C ALA A 58 11.23 -19.95 8.02
N GLY A 59 10.85 -18.68 7.85
CA GLY A 59 10.95 -17.74 8.97
C GLY A 59 11.06 -16.25 8.69
N THR A 60 10.72 -15.73 7.50
CA THR A 60 10.64 -14.26 7.27
C THR A 60 9.69 -13.86 6.14
N GLU A 61 8.59 -14.60 5.95
CA GLU A 61 7.67 -14.43 4.81
C GLU A 61 7.04 -13.03 4.70
N SER A 62 6.88 -12.31 5.81
CA SER A 62 6.23 -10.99 5.84
C SER A 62 7.11 -9.84 5.33
N ARG A 63 8.43 -10.03 5.24
CA ARG A 63 9.35 -8.98 4.75
C ARG A 63 9.59 -9.04 3.25
N LEU A 64 9.25 -10.16 2.63
CA LEU A 64 9.46 -10.34 1.20
C LEU A 64 8.34 -9.66 0.42
N VAL A 65 7.06 -9.81 0.81
CA VAL A 65 5.90 -9.28 0.08
C VAL A 65 5.10 -8.26 0.90
N SER A 66 4.53 -7.26 0.22
CA SER A 66 3.63 -6.23 0.78
C SER A 66 2.17 -6.68 0.85
N LEU A 67 1.78 -7.71 0.08
CA LEU A 67 0.42 -8.23 0.06
C LEU A 67 0.23 -9.37 1.08
N PRO A 68 -0.94 -9.44 1.76
CA PRO A 68 -1.21 -10.50 2.72
C PRO A 68 -1.33 -11.87 2.02
N LEU A 69 -0.37 -12.76 2.29
CA LEU A 69 -0.30 -14.10 1.69
C LEU A 69 -1.56 -14.94 1.95
N SER A 70 -2.23 -14.75 3.09
CA SER A 70 -3.49 -15.41 3.40
C SER A 70 -4.59 -15.06 2.38
N ARG A 71 -4.68 -13.79 1.96
CA ARG A 71 -5.68 -13.36 0.99
C ARG A 71 -5.37 -13.87 -0.41
N ILE A 72 -4.09 -13.85 -0.79
CA ILE A 72 -3.65 -14.39 -2.08
C ILE A 72 -3.95 -15.88 -2.16
N ARG A 73 -3.62 -16.64 -1.11
CA ARG A 73 -3.93 -18.08 -1.04
C ARG A 73 -5.43 -18.33 -1.16
N LEU A 74 -6.26 -17.51 -0.50
CA LEU A 74 -7.71 -17.63 -0.60
C LEU A 74 -8.22 -17.39 -2.03
N ILE A 75 -7.66 -16.41 -2.75
CA ILE A 75 -8.00 -16.15 -4.15
C ILE A 75 -7.53 -17.31 -5.04
N MET A 76 -6.31 -17.81 -4.86
CA MET A 76 -5.83 -18.97 -5.63
C MET A 76 -6.70 -20.22 -5.41
N LYS A 77 -7.22 -20.43 -4.19
CA LYS A 77 -8.14 -21.52 -3.85
C LYS A 77 -9.60 -21.27 -4.21
N SER A 78 -9.96 -20.11 -4.79
CA SER A 78 -11.33 -19.91 -5.26
C SER A 78 -11.67 -20.75 -6.49
N SER A 79 -10.64 -21.21 -7.21
CA SER A 79 -10.80 -22.17 -8.30
C SER A 79 -10.98 -23.59 -7.75
N PRO A 80 -12.01 -24.34 -8.20
CA PRO A 80 -12.30 -25.69 -7.68
C PRO A 80 -11.18 -26.70 -7.97
N ASP A 81 -10.34 -26.44 -8.98
CA ASP A 81 -9.24 -27.32 -9.39
C ASP A 81 -7.98 -27.17 -8.53
N VAL A 82 -7.95 -26.23 -7.58
CA VAL A 82 -6.77 -25.93 -6.75
C VAL A 82 -6.93 -26.50 -5.33
N SER A 83 -6.41 -27.71 -5.12
CA SER A 83 -6.46 -28.39 -3.82
C SER A 83 -5.34 -27.96 -2.85
N CYS A 84 -4.11 -27.88 -3.36
CA CYS A 84 -2.91 -27.47 -2.62
C CYS A 84 -2.11 -26.42 -3.39
N ILE A 85 -1.34 -25.60 -2.66
CA ILE A 85 -0.51 -24.52 -3.23
C ILE A 85 0.87 -24.61 -2.59
N ASN A 86 1.91 -24.68 -3.42
CA ASN A 86 3.30 -24.61 -2.96
C ASN A 86 3.59 -23.23 -2.35
N PRO A 87 4.22 -23.12 -1.17
CA PRO A 87 4.62 -21.84 -0.58
C PRO A 87 5.41 -20.94 -1.54
N ASP A 88 6.33 -21.49 -2.34
CA ASP A 88 7.13 -20.70 -3.28
C ASP A 88 6.26 -20.08 -4.38
N ALA A 89 5.32 -20.86 -4.92
CA ALA A 89 4.36 -20.36 -5.91
C ALA A 89 3.51 -19.23 -5.31
N LEU A 90 3.10 -19.35 -4.05
CA LEU A 90 2.34 -18.30 -3.36
C LEU A 90 3.14 -16.99 -3.23
N ILE A 91 4.42 -17.06 -2.89
CA ILE A 91 5.30 -15.88 -2.82
C ILE A 91 5.51 -15.26 -4.20
N ILE A 92 5.75 -16.08 -5.23
CA ILE A 92 5.92 -15.61 -6.61
C ILE A 92 4.64 -14.91 -7.09
N THR A 93 3.47 -15.50 -6.86
CA THR A 93 2.18 -14.87 -7.20
C THR A 93 2.02 -13.54 -6.47
N ALA A 94 2.34 -13.47 -5.17
CA ALA A 94 2.29 -12.23 -4.41
C ALA A 94 3.17 -11.13 -5.04
N LYS A 95 4.40 -11.48 -5.43
CA LYS A 95 5.30 -10.56 -6.11
C LYS A 95 4.85 -10.15 -7.50
N ALA A 96 4.36 -11.10 -8.27
CA ALA A 96 3.79 -10.82 -9.58
C ALA A 96 2.61 -9.84 -9.45
N THR A 97 1.72 -10.02 -8.47
CA THR A 97 0.58 -9.11 -8.23
C THR A 97 1.04 -7.69 -7.84
N GLU A 98 2.05 -7.55 -6.99
CA GLU A 98 2.61 -6.22 -6.66
C GLU A 98 3.15 -5.49 -7.89
N LEU A 99 3.92 -6.21 -8.72
CA LEU A 99 4.49 -5.65 -9.95
C LEU A 99 3.39 -5.35 -10.97
N PHE A 100 2.39 -6.22 -11.07
CA PHE A 100 1.26 -6.05 -11.96
C PHE A 100 0.48 -4.77 -11.64
N VAL A 101 0.14 -4.52 -10.36
CA VAL A 101 -0.58 -3.30 -9.96
C VAL A 101 0.22 -2.05 -10.30
N LYS A 102 1.53 -2.05 -10.02
CA LYS A 102 2.42 -0.91 -10.37
C LYS A 102 2.48 -0.69 -11.88
N TYR A 103 2.59 -1.78 -12.65
CA TYR A 103 2.68 -1.72 -14.10
C TYR A 103 1.38 -1.21 -14.72
N LEU A 104 0.23 -1.76 -14.32
CA LEU A 104 -1.09 -1.34 -14.78
C LEU A 104 -1.32 0.14 -14.51
N ALA A 105 -1.07 0.61 -13.28
CA ALA A 105 -1.24 2.02 -12.91
C ALA A 105 -0.32 2.94 -13.73
N SER A 106 0.96 2.55 -13.88
CA SER A 106 1.93 3.35 -14.64
C SER A 106 1.65 3.37 -16.13
N TYR A 107 1.18 2.26 -16.69
CA TYR A 107 0.82 2.15 -18.09
C TYR A 107 -0.40 2.99 -18.40
N SER A 108 -1.46 2.85 -17.60
CA SER A 108 -2.72 3.59 -17.75
C SER A 108 -2.50 5.09 -17.60
N TYR A 109 -1.66 5.50 -16.65
CA TYR A 109 -1.29 6.91 -16.48
C TYR A 109 -0.56 7.50 -17.70
N LYS A 110 0.28 6.69 -18.36
CA LYS A 110 1.11 7.13 -19.50
C LYS A 110 0.36 7.16 -20.82
N HIS A 111 -0.59 6.24 -21.02
CA HIS A 111 -1.31 6.08 -22.29
C HIS A 111 -2.72 6.67 -22.25
N GLY A 112 -3.28 6.89 -21.05
CA GLY A 112 -4.51 7.66 -20.86
C GLY A 112 -4.26 9.17 -20.77
N THR A 113 -5.27 9.88 -20.28
CA THR A 113 -5.24 11.35 -20.08
C THR A 113 -4.42 11.77 -18.86
N GLY A 114 -3.97 10.80 -18.06
CA GLY A 114 -3.30 11.03 -16.79
C GLY A 114 -2.00 11.84 -16.88
N LYS A 115 -1.27 11.75 -18.00
CA LYS A 115 -0.06 12.55 -18.22
C LYS A 115 -0.36 14.06 -18.33
N GLU A 116 -1.51 14.41 -18.89
CA GLU A 116 -1.93 15.81 -19.10
C GLU A 116 -2.61 16.36 -17.84
N SER A 117 -3.50 15.57 -17.25
CA SER A 117 -4.26 15.94 -16.05
C SER A 117 -3.48 15.77 -14.74
N ASN A 118 -2.32 15.09 -14.76
CA ASN A 118 -1.57 14.64 -13.59
C ASN A 118 -2.39 13.81 -12.60
N THR A 119 -3.45 13.14 -13.08
CA THR A 119 -4.35 12.32 -12.27
C THR A 119 -4.65 11.01 -12.97
N LEU A 120 -4.59 9.88 -12.26
CA LEU A 120 -5.05 8.60 -12.80
C LEU A 120 -6.52 8.41 -12.48
N THR A 121 -7.37 8.31 -13.50
CA THR A 121 -8.81 8.11 -13.35
C THR A 121 -9.20 6.65 -13.60
N TYR A 122 -10.45 6.33 -13.29
CA TYR A 122 -11.00 5.01 -13.62
C TYR A 122 -11.10 4.80 -15.13
N ASP A 123 -11.49 5.85 -15.87
CA ASP A 123 -11.63 5.77 -17.33
C ASP A 123 -10.29 5.43 -17.99
N ASP A 124 -9.18 6.00 -17.52
CA ASP A 124 -7.84 5.65 -18.01
C ASP A 124 -7.52 4.14 -17.82
N LEU A 125 -7.94 3.55 -16.69
CA LEU A 125 -7.76 2.11 -16.40
C LEU A 125 -8.68 1.24 -17.27
N SER A 126 -9.93 1.67 -17.46
CA SER A 126 -10.92 0.95 -18.27
C SER A 126 -10.50 0.92 -19.73
N SER A 127 -10.12 2.06 -20.32
CA SER A 127 -9.62 2.14 -21.69
C SER A 127 -8.35 1.30 -21.87
N THR A 128 -7.43 1.34 -20.91
CA THR A 128 -6.23 0.50 -20.94
C THR A 128 -6.54 -1.00 -20.97
N ALA A 129 -7.56 -1.45 -20.24
CA ALA A 129 -7.98 -2.85 -20.20
C ALA A 129 -8.62 -3.31 -21.52
N GLU A 130 -9.25 -2.40 -22.26
CA GLU A 130 -9.93 -2.70 -23.53
C GLU A 130 -9.02 -2.61 -24.75
N GLU A 131 -8.09 -1.64 -24.76
CA GLU A 131 -7.26 -1.32 -25.93
C GLU A 131 -5.95 -2.10 -25.97
N SER A 132 -5.47 -2.58 -24.82
CA SER A 132 -4.19 -3.29 -24.73
C SER A 132 -4.37 -4.80 -24.69
N ASP A 133 -3.78 -5.49 -25.67
CA ASP A 133 -3.72 -6.96 -25.70
C ASP A 133 -3.10 -7.56 -24.43
N THR A 134 -2.18 -6.83 -23.78
CA THR A 134 -1.53 -7.28 -22.53
C THR A 134 -2.50 -7.33 -21.35
N PHE A 135 -3.55 -6.52 -21.37
CA PHE A 135 -4.54 -6.39 -20.29
C PHE A 135 -5.91 -6.97 -20.65
N GLN A 136 -6.04 -7.62 -21.82
CA GLN A 136 -7.31 -8.15 -22.32
C GLN A 136 -8.01 -9.11 -21.33
N PHE A 137 -7.25 -9.81 -20.49
CA PHE A 137 -7.80 -10.67 -19.43
C PHE A 137 -8.60 -9.91 -18.35
N LEU A 138 -8.54 -8.58 -18.32
CA LEU A 138 -9.35 -7.71 -17.47
C LEU A 138 -10.65 -7.23 -18.14
N SER A 139 -10.79 -7.37 -19.46
CA SER A 139 -11.93 -6.84 -20.24
C SER A 139 -13.25 -7.60 -19.99
N GLY A 140 -13.23 -8.70 -19.24
CA GLY A 140 -14.45 -9.42 -18.82
C GLY A 140 -15.22 -10.10 -19.95
N ARG A 141 -14.55 -10.40 -21.08
CA ARG A 141 -15.09 -11.21 -22.18
C ARG A 141 -14.69 -12.67 -22.06
#